data_AF-A0A924SCK2-F1
#
_entry.id   AF-A0A924SCK2-F1
#
_cell.length_a   1.000
_cell.length_b   1.000
_cell.length_c   1.000
_cell.angle_alpha   90.00
_cell.angle_beta   90.00
_cell.angle_gamma   90.00
#
_symmetry.space_group_name_H-M   'P 1'
#
loop_
_entity.id
_entity.type
_entity.pdbx_description
1 polymer ?
#
loop_
_entity_poly.entity_id
_entity_poly.type
_entity_poly.pdbx_seq_one_letter_code
_entity_poly.pdbx_strand_id
1 'polypeptide(L)' 'SQDPDSANSQFFITLAAAPHLDGQYTIVGRVISGMDVVDAIKKGEGDNGSVTAPDRMAKVTVVE' A
#
# COMPACT_ATOMS: atom_id res chain seq x y z
N SER A 1 -9.87 1.09 13.75
CA SER A 1 -10.65 2.24 14.22
C SER A 1 -11.42 2.78 13.03
N GLN A 2 -12.64 3.29 13.20
CA GLN A 2 -13.36 4.02 12.14
C GLN A 2 -13.16 5.53 12.24
N ASP A 3 -12.16 5.95 13.02
CA ASP A 3 -11.81 7.35 13.19
C ASP A 3 -11.11 7.89 11.92
N PRO A 4 -11.68 8.89 11.22
CA PRO A 4 -11.10 9.47 10.01
C PRO A 4 -9.68 10.01 10.20
N ASP A 5 -9.33 10.46 11.40
CA ASP A 5 -8.03 11.07 11.70
C ASP A 5 -7.06 10.08 12.37
N SER A 6 -7.25 8.78 12.15
CA SER A 6 -6.42 7.72 12.75
C SER A 6 -5.22 7.27 11.92
N ALA A 7 -4.93 7.94 10.80
CA ALA A 7 -3.79 7.61 9.95
C ALA A 7 -2.46 7.73 10.72
N ASN A 8 -1.54 6.79 10.47
CA ASN A 8 -0.21 6.77 11.07
C ASN A 8 0.81 6.25 10.03
N SER A 9 1.55 5.18 10.32
CA SER A 9 2.65 4.69 9.50
C SER A 9 2.24 3.69 8.42
N GLN A 10 1.00 3.22 8.44
CA GLN A 10 0.49 2.27 7.46
C GLN A 10 0.10 3.01 6.17
N PHE A 11 0.54 2.47 5.04
CA PHE A 11 0.13 2.91 3.71
C PHE A 11 -0.12 1.68 2.83
N PHE A 12 -0.78 1.89 1.71
CA PHE A 12 -0.98 0.86 0.68
C PHE A 12 -0.78 1.46 -0.71
N ILE A 13 -0.52 0.58 -1.68
CA ILE A 13 -0.43 0.94 -3.10
C ILE A 13 -1.63 0.31 -3.79
N THR A 14 -2.36 1.09 -4.58
CA THR A 14 -3.47 0.58 -5.39
C THR A 14 -2.92 -0.17 -6.60
N LEU A 15 -3.40 -1.40 -6.84
CA LEU A 15 -3.01 -2.20 -8.01
C LEU A 15 -3.88 -1.88 -9.25
N ALA A 16 -4.96 -1.13 -9.06
CA ALA A 16 -5.88 -0.68 -10.10
C ALA A 16 -6.60 0.59 -9.64
N ALA A 17 -7.39 1.22 -10.53
CA ALA A 17 -8.22 2.36 -10.16
C ALA A 17 -9.21 1.98 -9.04
N ALA A 18 -9.24 2.77 -7.97
CA ALA A 18 -10.04 2.51 -6.77
C ALA A 18 -10.88 3.75 -6.36
N PRO A 19 -11.78 4.24 -7.22
CA PRO A 19 -12.54 5.47 -6.98
C PRO A 19 -13.46 5.40 -5.74
N HIS A 20 -13.77 4.19 -5.26
CA HIS A 20 -14.52 3.99 -4.03
C HIS A 20 -13.74 4.43 -2.77
N LEU A 21 -12.42 4.65 -2.86
CA LEU A 21 -11.58 5.10 -1.75
C LEU A 21 -11.42 6.63 -1.71
N ASP A 22 -11.89 7.34 -2.74
CA ASP A 22 -11.75 8.79 -2.85
C ASP A 22 -12.48 9.48 -1.68
N GLY A 23 -11.79 10.43 -1.03
CA GLY A 23 -12.29 11.13 0.15
C GLY A 23 -12.24 10.32 1.46
N GLN A 24 -11.85 9.03 1.42
CA GLN A 24 -11.68 8.18 2.60
C GLN A 24 -10.22 8.02 3.02
N TYR A 25 -9.28 8.16 2.08
CA TYR A 25 -7.84 8.00 2.33
C TYR A 25 -7.05 9.14 1.71
N THR A 26 -6.02 9.60 2.43
CA THR A 26 -5.09 10.63 1.94
C THR A 26 -4.12 10.05 0.93
N ILE A 27 -4.10 10.60 -0.28
CA ILE A 27 -3.10 10.27 -1.30
C ILE A 27 -1.78 10.96 -0.95
N VAL A 28 -0.75 10.18 -0.64
CA VAL A 28 0.59 10.70 -0.29
C VAL A 28 1.60 10.68 -1.45
N GLY A 29 1.30 9.96 -2.54
CA GLY A 29 2.21 9.86 -3.68
C GLY A 29 1.74 8.85 -4.73
N ARG A 30 2.58 8.62 -5.73
CA ARG A 30 2.37 7.61 -6.78
C ARG A 30 3.68 6.90 -7.13
N VAL A 31 3.57 5.64 -7.52
CA VAL A 31 4.70 4.89 -8.07
C VAL A 31 5.02 5.45 -9.46
N ILE A 32 6.24 5.95 -9.63
CA ILE A 32 6.71 6.52 -10.93
C ILE A 32 7.49 5.51 -11.78
N SER A 33 7.97 4.41 -11.17
CA SER A 33 8.72 3.33 -11.81
C SER A 33 8.62 2.06 -10.95
N GLY A 34 8.71 0.89 -11.58
CA GLY A 34 8.73 -0.40 -10.87
C GLY A 34 7.35 -0.96 -10.49
N MET A 35 6.28 -0.62 -11.23
CA MET A 35 4.95 -1.19 -10.97
C MET A 35 4.89 -2.71 -11.21
N ASP A 36 5.72 -3.24 -12.11
CA ASP A 36 5.91 -4.67 -12.31
C ASP A 36 6.44 -5.37 -11.04
N VAL A 37 7.32 -4.69 -10.29
CA VAL A 37 7.80 -5.17 -8.99
C VAL A 37 6.68 -5.12 -7.95
N VAL A 38 5.87 -4.06 -7.93
CA VAL A 38 4.71 -3.94 -7.04
C VAL A 38 3.71 -5.07 -7.31
N ASP A 39 3.43 -5.37 -8.58
CA ASP A 39 2.51 -6.43 -8.98
C ASP A 39 3.01 -7.83 -8.61
N ALA A 40 4.33 -8.00 -8.51
CA ALA A 40 4.98 -9.25 -8.12
C ALA A 40 5.05 -9.47 -6.59
N ILE A 41 4.70 -8.47 -5.77
CA ILE A 41 4.67 -8.62 -4.30
C ILE A 41 3.70 -9.75 -3.92
N LYS A 42 4.12 -10.60 -2.99
CA LYS A 42 3.32 -11.74 -2.54
C LYS A 42 1.98 -11.27 -1.98
N LYS A 43 0.91 -11.81 -2.56
CA LYS A 43 -0.47 -11.53 -2.15
C LYS A 43 -0.85 -12.35 -0.92
N GLY A 44 -1.68 -11.76 -0.07
CA GLY A 44 -2.21 -12.43 1.11
C GLY A 44 -3.33 -13.40 0.76
N GLU A 45 -3.63 -14.27 1.72
CA GLU A 45 -4.72 -15.24 1.66
C GLU A 45 -5.74 -14.93 2.77
N GLY A 46 -7.00 -15.31 2.53
CA GLY A 46 -8.11 -15.09 3.46
C GLY A 46 -8.61 -13.64 3.55
N ASP A 47 -9.65 -13.44 4.35
CA ASP A 47 -10.39 -12.16 4.41
C ASP A 47 -9.58 -11.01 5.01
N ASN A 48 -8.54 -11.32 5.78
CA ASN A 48 -7.69 -10.32 6.41
C ASN A 48 -6.42 -10.00 5.60
N GLY A 49 -6.22 -10.66 4.45
CA GLY A 49 -5.06 -10.45 3.59
C GLY A 49 -3.73 -10.86 4.23
N SER A 50 -3.73 -11.82 5.15
CA SER A 50 -2.50 -12.31 5.80
C SER A 50 -1.57 -12.99 4.79
N VAL A 51 -0.28 -12.67 4.84
CA VAL A 51 0.72 -13.19 3.90
C VAL A 51 1.69 -14.12 4.65
N THR A 52 1.82 -15.37 4.21
CA THR A 52 2.86 -16.28 4.73
C THR A 52 4.22 -15.90 4.15
N ALA A 53 5.18 -15.60 5.05
CA ALA A 53 6.51 -15.11 4.70
C ALA A 53 6.45 -13.88 3.74
N PRO A 54 5.96 -12.72 4.23
CA PRO A 54 5.77 -11.53 3.41
C PRO A 54 7.08 -10.94 2.91
N ASP A 55 7.02 -10.30 1.74
CA ASP A 55 8.07 -9.40 1.26
C ASP A 55 8.25 -8.22 2.24
N ARG A 56 9.47 -7.68 2.32
CA ARG A 56 9.82 -6.62 3.26
C ARG A 56 10.66 -5.55 2.59
N MET A 57 10.40 -4.29 2.93
CA MET A 57 11.30 -3.18 2.60
C MET A 57 12.57 -3.31 3.44
N ALA A 58 13.65 -3.82 2.84
CA ALA A 58 14.94 -3.97 3.52
C ALA A 58 15.64 -2.61 3.76
N LYS A 59 15.41 -1.64 2.88
CA LYS A 59 15.95 -0.28 2.95
C LYS A 59 15.00 0.68 2.25
N VAL A 60 14.83 1.87 2.82
CA VAL A 60 14.12 3.00 2.20
C VAL A 60 15.11 4.15 2.10
N THR A 61 15.15 4.83 0.96
CA THR A 61 16.04 5.99 0.72
C THR A 61 15.20 7.15 0.25
N VAL A 62 15.36 8.30 0.90
CA VAL A 62 14.74 9.56 0.48
C VAL A 62 15.75 10.29 -0.40
N VAL A 63 15.28 10.78 -1.54
CA VAL A 63 16.05 11.59 -2.49
C VAL A 63 15.45 12.99 -2.54
N GLU A 64 16.32 14.00 -2.67
CA GLU A 64 15.92 15.41 -2.84
C GLU A 64 15.69 15.75 -4.32
#